data_AF-A0A7D6H2Z5-F1
#
_entry.id   AF-A0A7D6H2Z5-F1
#
_cell.length_a   1.000
_cell.length_b   1.000
_cell.length_c   1.000
_cell.angle_alpha   90.00
_cell.angle_beta   90.00
_cell.angle_gamma   90.00
#
_symmetry.space_group_name_H-M   'P 1'
#
loop_
_entity.id
_entity.type
_entity.pdbx_description
1 polymer ?
#
loop_
_entity_poly.entity_id
_entity_poly.type
_entity_poly.pdbx_seq_one_letter_code
_entity_poly.pdbx_strand_id
1 'polypeptide(L)'
;MRSPAQNAELALLLEVAGTPKPGNVDRHHDLADLRFEHFLAGAVGAREGLELAADGAAVGPAFERAIAGMADQEGGNTQFGALLLLVPLVRATREDLSQPVVEAVVRETTVGDAASFYRAFDHVDVGVDEPPEDMTALDVRRGADAIPALEERGLTLFDIMERSVPGDDVAREWVRGFDRSFAAAERLADADGPISDRTAAVFLSLLADRPDTLVATRHDEATAWEVTDLAAELVADNALETEPAAIEAFADNLVERGINPGTTADVTAAGLFIALEHEAIGL
;
A
#
# COMPACT_ATOMS: atom_id res chain seq x y z
N MET A 1 -15.71 -18.19 8.63
CA MET A 1 -15.24 -17.04 7.84
C MET A 1 -14.29 -16.25 8.70
N ARG A 2 -13.20 -15.76 8.11
CA ARG A 2 -12.28 -14.83 8.77
C ARG A 2 -13.01 -13.49 8.92
N SER A 3 -12.72 -12.71 9.95
CA SER A 3 -13.22 -11.32 10.05
C SER A 3 -12.49 -10.41 9.07
N PRO A 4 -13.03 -9.23 8.70
CA PRO A 4 -12.34 -8.27 7.84
C PRO A 4 -10.92 -7.92 8.31
N ALA A 5 -10.71 -7.73 9.61
CA ALA A 5 -9.38 -7.46 10.16
C ALA A 5 -8.40 -8.64 9.97
N GLN A 6 -8.88 -9.88 10.05
CA GLN A 6 -8.07 -11.09 9.80
C GLN A 6 -7.74 -11.25 8.31
N ASN A 7 -8.65 -10.89 7.42
CA ASN A 7 -8.39 -10.90 5.98
C ASN A 7 -7.42 -9.77 5.59
N ALA A 8 -7.50 -8.61 6.23
CA ALA A 8 -6.52 -7.52 6.04
C ALA A 8 -5.13 -7.89 6.56
N GLU A 9 -5.02 -8.48 7.76
CA GLU A 9 -3.77 -9.04 8.27
C GLU A 9 -3.21 -10.10 7.31
N LEU A 10 -4.06 -11.02 6.83
CA LEU A 10 -3.67 -12.03 5.86
C LEU A 10 -3.22 -11.43 4.53
N ALA A 11 -3.87 -10.39 4.02
CA ALA A 11 -3.48 -9.70 2.80
C ALA A 11 -2.07 -9.10 2.92
N LEU A 12 -1.76 -8.45 4.05
CA LEU A 12 -0.42 -7.94 4.36
C LEU A 12 0.64 -9.05 4.39
N LEU A 13 0.31 -10.21 4.97
CA LEU A 13 1.22 -11.36 5.03
C LEU A 13 1.42 -12.04 3.67
N LEU A 14 0.36 -12.14 2.86
CA LEU A 14 0.43 -12.74 1.53
C LEU A 14 1.18 -11.85 0.55
N GLU A 15 1.04 -10.53 0.68
CA GLU A 15 1.76 -9.56 -0.14
C GLU A 15 3.27 -9.77 -0.02
N VAL A 16 3.82 -9.73 1.20
CA VAL A 16 5.26 -9.94 1.41
C VAL A 16 5.70 -11.38 1.07
N ALA A 17 4.79 -12.37 1.18
CA ALA A 17 5.07 -13.76 0.82
C ALA A 17 5.03 -14.04 -0.69
N GLY A 18 4.49 -13.12 -1.51
CA GLY A 18 4.58 -13.18 -2.96
C GLY A 18 6.05 -13.15 -3.38
N THR A 19 6.50 -14.14 -4.16
CA THR A 19 7.93 -14.25 -4.49
C THR A 19 8.12 -14.86 -5.88
N PRO A 20 9.00 -14.31 -6.71
CA PRO A 20 9.81 -13.10 -6.47
C PRO A 20 9.00 -11.80 -6.55
N LYS A 21 9.33 -10.81 -5.72
CA LYS A 21 8.80 -9.43 -5.78
C LYS A 21 9.94 -8.46 -6.13
N PRO A 22 10.09 -8.10 -7.42
CA PRO A 22 11.24 -7.31 -7.86
C PRO A 22 11.50 -6.04 -7.04
N GLY A 23 12.70 -5.93 -6.47
CA GLY A 23 13.19 -4.74 -5.77
C GLY A 23 12.67 -4.52 -4.35
N ASN A 24 11.72 -5.35 -3.88
CA ASN A 24 11.12 -5.22 -2.55
C ASN A 24 11.54 -6.39 -1.66
N VAL A 25 11.24 -6.29 -0.36
CA VAL A 25 11.41 -7.41 0.57
C VAL A 25 10.45 -8.54 0.20
N ASP A 26 10.96 -9.76 0.18
CA ASP A 26 10.18 -10.98 -0.02
C ASP A 26 10.84 -12.17 0.71
N ARG A 27 10.44 -13.40 0.40
CA ARG A 27 11.00 -14.60 1.04
C ARG A 27 12.47 -14.86 0.72
N HIS A 28 12.99 -14.30 -0.38
CA HIS A 28 14.33 -14.51 -0.88
C HIS A 28 15.24 -13.28 -0.68
N HIS A 29 14.65 -12.09 -0.50
CA HIS A 29 15.37 -10.82 -0.43
C HIS A 29 15.02 -10.01 0.83
N ASP A 30 16.06 -9.64 1.56
CA ASP A 30 16.02 -8.58 2.57
C ASP A 30 16.65 -7.29 2.00
N LEU A 31 16.27 -6.14 2.54
CA LEU A 31 16.97 -4.87 2.37
C LEU A 31 17.83 -4.56 3.60
N ALA A 32 18.76 -3.61 3.49
CA ALA A 32 19.80 -3.37 4.50
C ALA A 32 19.28 -3.29 5.95
N ASP A 33 18.21 -2.51 6.18
CA ASP A 33 17.61 -2.31 7.50
C ASP A 33 16.18 -2.89 7.60
N LEU A 34 15.70 -3.56 6.55
CA LEU A 34 14.32 -4.01 6.44
C LEU A 34 14.27 -5.46 5.95
N ARG A 35 13.79 -6.35 6.81
CA ARG A 35 13.80 -7.80 6.59
C ARG A 35 12.41 -8.38 6.50
N PHE A 36 12.28 -9.58 5.94
CA PHE A 36 11.03 -10.30 5.83
C PHE A 36 10.27 -10.41 7.18
N GLU A 37 10.98 -10.70 8.28
CA GLU A 37 10.34 -10.85 9.60
C GLU A 37 9.77 -9.53 10.14
N HIS A 38 10.31 -8.39 9.71
CA HIS A 38 9.79 -7.08 10.07
C HIS A 38 8.38 -6.88 9.50
N PHE A 39 8.14 -7.32 8.25
CA PHE A 39 6.81 -7.29 7.65
C PHE A 39 5.84 -8.25 8.33
N LEU A 40 6.29 -9.46 8.71
CA LEU A 40 5.45 -10.40 9.44
C LEU A 40 5.02 -9.83 10.80
N ALA A 41 5.98 -9.27 11.54
CA ALA A 41 5.71 -8.64 12.82
C ALA A 41 4.82 -7.39 12.67
N GLY A 42 5.08 -6.58 11.65
CA GLY A 42 4.31 -5.38 11.32
C GLY A 42 2.85 -5.69 10.99
N ALA A 43 2.59 -6.72 10.19
CA ALA A 43 1.24 -7.16 9.85
C ALA A 43 0.44 -7.61 11.09
N VAL A 44 1.08 -8.37 11.99
CA VAL A 44 0.48 -8.78 13.26
C VAL A 44 0.25 -7.56 14.17
N GLY A 45 1.20 -6.63 14.24
CA GLY A 45 1.10 -5.41 15.04
C GLY A 45 0.00 -4.45 14.58
N ALA A 46 -0.26 -4.37 13.27
CA ALA A 46 -1.29 -3.52 12.68
C ALA A 46 -2.73 -3.95 13.03
N ARG A 47 -2.90 -5.19 13.50
CA ARG A 47 -4.20 -5.84 13.69
C ARG A 47 -5.17 -5.04 14.54
N GLU A 48 -4.73 -4.43 15.64
CA GLU A 48 -5.63 -3.69 16.52
C GLU A 48 -6.28 -2.49 15.81
N GLY A 49 -5.53 -1.77 14.95
CA GLY A 49 -6.09 -0.69 14.14
C GLY A 49 -7.05 -1.20 13.06
N LEU A 50 -6.75 -2.35 12.46
CA LEU A 50 -7.65 -3.02 11.50
C LEU A 50 -8.95 -3.50 12.16
N GLU A 51 -8.88 -4.00 13.39
CA GLU A 51 -10.06 -4.36 14.20
C GLU A 51 -10.92 -3.13 14.51
N LEU A 52 -10.31 -1.99 14.87
CA LEU A 52 -11.04 -0.73 15.05
C LEU A 52 -11.78 -0.29 13.78
N ALA A 53 -11.14 -0.38 12.61
CA ALA A 53 -11.77 -0.05 11.34
C ALA A 53 -12.99 -0.95 11.05
N ALA A 54 -12.83 -2.27 11.25
CA ALA A 54 -13.91 -3.25 11.08
C ALA A 54 -15.06 -3.01 12.07
N ASP A 55 -14.74 -2.58 13.29
CA ASP A 55 -15.71 -2.23 14.35
C ASP A 55 -16.38 -0.87 14.14
N GLY A 56 -15.98 -0.12 13.10
CA GLY A 56 -16.65 1.09 12.64
C GLY A 56 -16.06 2.38 13.18
N ALA A 57 -14.85 2.33 13.74
CA ALA A 57 -14.10 3.53 14.08
C ALA A 57 -13.87 4.43 12.85
N ALA A 58 -13.54 5.69 13.10
CA ALA A 58 -13.13 6.61 12.06
C ALA A 58 -11.78 6.17 11.44
N VAL A 59 -11.58 6.49 10.16
CA VAL A 59 -10.47 5.98 9.35
C VAL A 59 -9.12 6.42 9.92
N GLY A 60 -8.98 7.70 10.27
CA GLY A 60 -7.72 8.23 10.79
C GLY A 60 -7.28 7.56 12.10
N PRO A 61 -8.11 7.52 13.17
CA PRO A 61 -7.74 6.86 14.41
C PRO A 61 -7.41 5.37 14.25
N ALA A 62 -8.16 4.66 13.39
CA ALA A 62 -7.87 3.26 13.08
C ALA A 62 -6.52 3.11 12.36
N PHE A 63 -6.23 3.99 11.41
CA PHE A 63 -4.95 4.04 10.70
C PHE A 63 -3.78 4.36 11.64
N GLU A 64 -3.88 5.42 12.44
CA GLU A 64 -2.87 5.78 13.45
C GLU A 64 -2.57 4.61 14.39
N ARG A 65 -3.60 3.92 14.88
CA ARG A 65 -3.43 2.73 15.73
C ARG A 65 -2.73 1.57 15.01
N ALA A 66 -3.07 1.35 13.74
CA ALA A 66 -2.45 0.32 12.92
C ALA A 66 -0.96 0.61 12.67
N ILE A 67 -0.63 1.85 12.32
CA ILE A 67 0.77 2.29 12.12
C ILE A 67 1.57 2.18 13.42
N ALA A 68 1.02 2.63 14.55
CA ALA A 68 1.68 2.52 15.85
C ALA A 68 2.02 1.07 16.20
N GLY A 69 1.08 0.13 16.00
CA GLY A 69 1.33 -1.29 16.26
C GLY A 69 2.27 -1.93 15.23
N MET A 70 2.17 -1.55 13.95
CA MET A 70 3.09 -1.99 12.90
C MET A 70 4.54 -1.55 13.20
N ALA A 71 4.73 -0.39 13.84
CA ALA A 71 6.02 0.20 14.18
C ALA A 71 6.67 -0.36 15.46
N ASP A 72 6.01 -1.26 16.20
CA ASP A 72 6.59 -1.86 17.43
C ASP A 72 7.81 -2.77 17.15
N GLN A 73 8.05 -3.11 15.88
CA GLN A 73 9.20 -3.87 15.39
C GLN A 73 10.37 -2.93 14.99
N GLU A 74 11.59 -3.45 14.90
CA GLU A 74 12.83 -2.63 14.81
C GLU A 74 13.19 -2.10 13.40
N GLY A 75 12.47 -2.49 12.36
CA GLY A 75 12.70 -2.13 10.95
C GLY A 75 12.01 -0.84 10.49
N GLY A 76 11.32 -0.12 11.37
CA GLY A 76 10.62 1.12 11.00
C GLY A 76 9.39 0.89 10.11
N ASN A 77 9.36 1.54 8.94
CA ASN A 77 8.23 1.47 8.01
C ASN A 77 8.27 0.19 7.16
N THR A 78 7.33 -0.72 7.40
CA THR A 78 7.11 -1.90 6.55
C THR A 78 5.95 -1.69 5.57
N GLN A 79 4.82 -1.17 6.04
CA GLN A 79 3.52 -1.30 5.36
C GLN A 79 2.64 -0.04 5.47
N PHE A 80 3.23 1.15 5.59
CA PHE A 80 2.46 2.39 5.77
C PHE A 80 1.47 2.65 4.63
N GLY A 81 1.93 2.58 3.37
CA GLY A 81 1.07 2.81 2.20
C GLY A 81 -0.02 1.73 2.06
N ALA A 82 0.34 0.46 2.27
CA ALA A 82 -0.61 -0.64 2.30
C ALA A 82 -1.71 -0.41 3.34
N LEU A 83 -1.36 -0.03 4.58
CA LEU A 83 -2.34 0.27 5.63
C LEU A 83 -3.19 1.50 5.29
N LEU A 84 -2.63 2.48 4.59
CA LEU A 84 -3.38 3.65 4.12
C LEU A 84 -4.44 3.27 3.08
N LEU A 85 -4.22 2.21 2.29
CA LEU A 85 -5.23 1.65 1.40
C LEU A 85 -6.19 0.69 2.13
N LEU A 86 -5.68 -0.17 3.01
CA LEU A 86 -6.45 -1.23 3.65
C LEU A 86 -7.47 -0.70 4.66
N VAL A 87 -7.13 0.30 5.47
CA VAL A 87 -8.03 0.80 6.54
C VAL A 87 -9.38 1.29 6.01
N PRO A 88 -9.47 2.15 4.98
CA PRO A 88 -10.77 2.54 4.41
C PRO A 88 -11.50 1.36 3.75
N LEU A 89 -10.79 0.43 3.10
CA LEU A 89 -11.38 -0.79 2.55
C LEU A 89 -11.99 -1.68 3.64
N VAL A 90 -11.27 -1.89 4.75
CA VAL A 90 -11.76 -2.63 5.93
C VAL A 90 -12.97 -1.91 6.53
N ARG A 91 -12.96 -0.57 6.60
CA ARG A 91 -14.11 0.18 7.10
C ARG A 91 -15.35 0.05 6.21
N ALA A 92 -15.16 -0.11 4.91
CA ALA A 92 -16.21 -0.29 3.92
C ALA A 92 -16.91 -1.67 4.01
N THR A 93 -16.27 -2.70 4.55
CA THR A 93 -16.88 -4.04 4.72
C THR A 93 -18.03 -4.08 5.71
N ARG A 94 -18.24 -3.01 6.48
CA ARG A 94 -19.43 -2.85 7.33
C ARG A 94 -20.71 -2.72 6.54
N GLU A 95 -20.60 -2.35 5.28
CA GLU A 95 -21.68 -2.34 4.31
C GLU A 95 -21.44 -3.47 3.29
N ASP A 96 -21.17 -3.11 2.04
CA ASP A 96 -20.85 -4.05 0.97
C ASP A 96 -19.61 -3.53 0.25
N LEU A 97 -18.49 -4.25 0.36
CA LEU A 97 -17.20 -3.79 -0.16
C LEU A 97 -17.28 -3.63 -1.68
N SER A 98 -17.35 -2.39 -2.12
CA SER A 98 -17.45 -1.99 -3.51
C SER A 98 -16.83 -0.60 -3.69
N GLN A 99 -16.43 -0.25 -4.92
CA GLN A 99 -15.85 1.06 -5.21
C GLN A 99 -16.72 2.22 -4.69
N PRO A 100 -18.05 2.27 -4.93
CA PRO A 100 -18.88 3.38 -4.45
C PRO A 100 -18.90 3.51 -2.93
N VAL A 101 -18.83 2.39 -2.21
CA VAL A 101 -18.86 2.39 -0.73
C VAL A 101 -17.52 2.86 -0.16
N VAL A 102 -16.39 2.36 -0.66
CA VAL A 102 -15.08 2.86 -0.18
C VAL A 102 -14.88 4.34 -0.57
N GLU A 103 -15.37 4.75 -1.74
CA GLU A 103 -15.41 6.15 -2.17
C GLU A 103 -16.21 7.05 -1.21
N ALA A 104 -17.35 6.57 -0.70
CA ALA A 104 -18.11 7.30 0.31
C ALA A 104 -17.32 7.39 1.62
N VAL A 105 -16.74 6.26 2.09
CA VAL A 105 -15.93 6.21 3.32
C VAL A 105 -14.78 7.21 3.29
N VAL A 106 -14.03 7.28 2.19
CA VAL A 106 -12.89 8.21 2.10
C VAL A 106 -13.32 9.66 2.01
N ARG A 107 -14.41 9.98 1.28
CA ARG A 107 -14.93 11.35 1.16
C ARG A 107 -15.58 11.86 2.44
N GLU A 108 -16.05 10.97 3.30
CA GLU A 108 -16.62 11.33 4.61
C GLU A 108 -15.55 11.53 5.70
N THR A 109 -14.27 11.33 5.39
CA THR A 109 -13.20 11.62 6.34
C THR A 109 -13.19 13.09 6.75
N THR A 110 -12.70 13.33 7.96
CA THR A 110 -12.79 14.62 8.63
C THR A 110 -11.41 15.23 8.85
N VAL A 111 -11.38 16.46 9.37
CA VAL A 111 -10.15 17.08 9.88
C VAL A 111 -9.54 16.25 11.02
N GLY A 112 -10.36 15.58 11.83
CA GLY A 112 -9.88 14.67 12.87
C GLY A 112 -9.16 13.45 12.29
N ASP A 113 -9.65 12.92 11.17
CA ASP A 113 -8.99 11.83 10.45
C ASP A 113 -7.63 12.30 9.87
N ALA A 114 -7.59 13.51 9.31
CA ALA A 114 -6.33 14.12 8.86
C ALA A 114 -5.35 14.29 10.02
N ALA A 115 -5.80 14.76 11.19
CA ALA A 115 -4.94 14.92 12.35
C ALA A 115 -4.33 13.58 12.81
N SER A 116 -5.11 12.49 12.80
CA SER A 116 -4.59 11.14 13.08
C SER A 116 -3.61 10.64 12.03
N PHE A 117 -3.89 10.90 10.74
CA PHE A 117 -2.97 10.57 9.65
C PHE A 117 -1.61 11.26 9.84
N TYR A 118 -1.59 12.53 10.24
CA TYR A 118 -0.34 13.24 10.51
C TYR A 118 0.40 12.69 11.75
N ARG A 119 -0.31 12.35 12.83
CA ARG A 119 0.33 11.68 13.98
C ARG A 119 0.95 10.33 13.62
N ALA A 120 0.43 9.65 12.61
CA ALA A 120 1.00 8.38 12.15
C ALA A 120 2.47 8.54 11.67
N PHE A 121 2.86 9.70 11.14
CA PHE A 121 4.25 10.00 10.75
C PHE A 121 5.19 10.14 11.96
N ASP A 122 4.68 10.37 13.17
CA ASP A 122 5.52 10.40 14.38
C ASP A 122 6.00 9.00 14.80
N HIS A 123 5.40 7.94 14.23
CA HIS A 123 5.75 6.55 14.52
C HIS A 123 6.78 5.95 13.55
N VAL A 124 6.89 6.49 12.33
CA VAL A 124 7.69 5.89 11.25
C VAL A 124 8.24 6.94 10.30
N ASP A 125 9.42 6.66 9.73
CA ASP A 125 9.95 7.45 8.63
C ASP A 125 9.33 7.00 7.29
N VAL A 126 8.64 7.93 6.62
CA VAL A 126 8.00 7.69 5.31
C VAL A 126 8.75 8.47 4.24
N GLY A 127 9.03 7.81 3.10
CA GLY A 127 9.63 8.48 1.95
C GLY A 127 8.60 9.37 1.27
N VAL A 128 8.80 10.68 1.34
CA VAL A 128 7.93 11.69 0.70
C VAL A 128 8.78 12.77 0.04
N ASP A 129 8.29 13.33 -1.06
CA ASP A 129 8.92 14.44 -1.75
C ASP A 129 8.87 15.74 -0.93
N GLU A 130 9.74 16.70 -1.28
CA GLU A 130 9.66 18.06 -0.75
C GLU A 130 8.31 18.69 -1.11
N PRO A 131 7.56 19.24 -0.13
CA PRO A 131 6.29 19.86 -0.42
C PRO A 131 6.50 21.15 -1.22
N PRO A 132 5.54 21.52 -2.08
CA PRO A 132 5.47 22.85 -2.66
C PRO A 132 5.52 23.95 -1.58
N GLU A 133 6.02 25.14 -1.94
CA GLU A 133 6.19 26.26 -0.98
C GLU A 133 4.89 26.66 -0.25
N ASP A 134 3.74 26.54 -0.91
CA ASP A 134 2.43 26.84 -0.33
C ASP A 134 1.88 25.73 0.60
N MET A 135 2.54 24.57 0.60
CA MET A 135 2.24 23.40 1.42
C MET A 135 3.26 23.12 2.52
N THR A 136 4.30 23.94 2.71
CA THR A 136 5.31 23.72 3.77
C THR A 136 4.71 23.67 5.19
N ALA A 137 3.59 24.37 5.43
CA ALA A 137 2.87 24.29 6.71
C ALA A 137 2.15 22.95 6.94
N LEU A 138 1.92 22.22 5.86
CA LEU A 138 1.24 20.93 5.77
C LEU A 138 2.21 19.81 5.35
N ASP A 139 3.51 20.02 5.54
CA ASP A 139 4.50 18.98 5.32
C ASP A 139 4.23 17.82 6.28
N VAL A 140 3.94 16.64 5.72
CA VAL A 140 3.63 15.45 6.51
C VAL A 140 4.79 15.02 7.41
N ARG A 141 6.04 15.39 7.08
CA ARG A 141 7.23 15.15 7.90
C ARG A 141 7.23 15.94 9.21
N ARG A 142 6.36 16.93 9.34
CA ARG A 142 6.14 17.64 10.61
C ARG A 142 5.24 16.86 11.58
N GLY A 143 4.62 15.77 11.13
CA GLY A 143 3.76 14.94 11.95
C GLY A 143 2.71 15.76 12.71
N ALA A 144 2.60 15.55 14.02
CA ALA A 144 1.66 16.28 14.86
C ALA A 144 1.79 17.83 14.80
N ASP A 145 2.97 18.36 14.49
CA ASP A 145 3.21 19.81 14.46
C ASP A 145 2.53 20.53 13.27
N ALA A 146 2.01 19.79 12.28
CA ALA A 146 1.21 20.35 11.19
C ALA A 146 -0.30 20.42 11.51
N ILE A 147 -0.76 19.76 12.58
CA ILE A 147 -2.19 19.67 12.92
C ILE A 147 -2.87 21.03 13.10
N PRO A 148 -2.27 22.01 13.82
CA PRO A 148 -2.90 23.33 13.94
C PRO A 148 -3.17 24.01 12.59
N ALA A 149 -2.29 23.81 11.61
CA ALA A 149 -2.48 24.36 10.27
C ALA A 149 -3.57 23.60 9.47
N LEU A 150 -3.71 22.29 9.66
CA LEU A 150 -4.81 21.50 9.11
C LEU A 150 -6.16 21.97 9.65
N GLU A 151 -6.24 22.16 10.97
CA GLU A 151 -7.46 22.60 11.67
C GLU A 151 -7.85 24.02 11.27
N GLU A 152 -6.90 24.95 11.20
CA GLU A 152 -7.14 26.33 10.76
C GLU A 152 -7.70 26.37 9.33
N ARG A 153 -7.18 25.51 8.45
CA ARG A 153 -7.59 25.43 7.04
C ARG A 153 -8.82 24.52 6.82
N GLY A 154 -9.28 23.81 7.85
CA GLY A 154 -10.42 22.90 7.78
C GLY A 154 -10.23 21.73 6.81
N LEU A 155 -9.00 21.21 6.67
CA LEU A 155 -8.67 20.19 5.68
C LEU A 155 -8.97 18.78 6.19
N THR A 156 -9.83 18.07 5.47
CA THR A 156 -10.11 16.64 5.71
C THR A 156 -8.99 15.75 5.19
N LEU A 157 -8.98 14.48 5.58
CA LEU A 157 -7.99 13.53 5.05
C LEU A 157 -8.13 13.37 3.53
N PHE A 158 -9.35 13.35 3.01
CA PHE A 158 -9.60 13.36 1.57
C PHE A 158 -9.01 14.59 0.87
N ASP A 159 -9.18 15.80 1.44
CA ASP A 159 -8.59 17.02 0.88
C ASP A 159 -7.06 16.97 0.84
N ILE A 160 -6.42 16.22 1.75
CA ILE A 160 -4.97 16.00 1.73
C ILE A 160 -4.60 15.05 0.60
N MET A 161 -5.31 13.93 0.45
CA MET A 161 -5.09 12.99 -0.66
C MET A 161 -5.28 13.66 -2.03
N GLU A 162 -6.30 14.50 -2.19
CA GLU A 162 -6.53 15.25 -3.44
C GLU A 162 -5.36 16.16 -3.82
N ARG A 163 -4.67 16.76 -2.85
CA ARG A 163 -3.51 17.62 -3.09
C ARG A 163 -2.23 16.84 -3.40
N SER A 164 -2.15 15.59 -2.98
CA SER A 164 -1.01 14.70 -3.26
C SER A 164 -1.06 14.13 -4.68
N VAL A 165 -2.18 14.25 -5.40
CA VAL A 165 -2.32 13.85 -6.80
C VAL A 165 -1.82 14.98 -7.72
N PRO A 166 -1.01 14.70 -8.76
CA PRO A 166 -0.71 13.38 -9.33
C PRO A 166 0.51 12.65 -8.75
N GLY A 167 1.22 13.23 -7.79
CA GLY A 167 2.54 12.76 -7.34
C GLY A 167 2.55 11.47 -6.52
N ASP A 168 1.44 11.11 -5.88
CA ASP A 168 1.33 9.91 -5.06
C ASP A 168 0.20 8.99 -5.57
N ASP A 169 0.55 7.74 -5.90
CA ASP A 169 -0.41 6.78 -6.45
C ASP A 169 -1.29 6.11 -5.38
N VAL A 170 -0.86 6.06 -4.12
CA VAL A 170 -1.74 5.66 -2.99
C VAL A 170 -2.82 6.72 -2.79
N ALA A 171 -2.47 8.00 -2.81
CA ALA A 171 -3.43 9.10 -2.79
C ALA A 171 -4.33 9.09 -4.03
N ARG A 172 -3.80 8.71 -5.20
CA ARG A 172 -4.61 8.56 -6.41
C ARG A 172 -5.70 7.50 -6.26
N GLU A 173 -5.41 6.36 -5.63
CA GLU A 173 -6.44 5.33 -5.37
C GLU A 173 -7.57 5.90 -4.51
N TRP A 174 -7.26 6.68 -3.47
CA TRP A 174 -8.27 7.37 -2.65
C TRP A 174 -9.17 8.29 -3.48
N VAL A 175 -8.58 9.07 -4.39
CA VAL A 175 -9.32 10.05 -5.21
C VAL A 175 -10.09 9.38 -6.35
N ARG A 176 -9.63 8.23 -6.83
CA ARG A 176 -10.15 7.52 -8.01
C ARG A 176 -10.92 6.24 -7.67
N GLY A 177 -11.29 6.01 -6.41
CA GLY A 177 -12.15 4.90 -6.04
C GLY A 177 -11.47 3.52 -6.06
N PHE A 178 -10.17 3.49 -5.81
CA PHE A 178 -9.38 2.26 -5.67
C PHE A 178 -9.37 1.40 -6.94
N ASP A 179 -9.45 2.03 -8.12
CA ASP A 179 -9.50 1.38 -9.43
C ASP A 179 -8.41 0.30 -9.61
N ARG A 180 -7.15 0.60 -9.28
CA ARG A 180 -6.07 -0.38 -9.45
C ARG A 180 -6.17 -1.52 -8.46
N SER A 181 -6.60 -1.25 -7.24
CA SER A 181 -6.77 -2.27 -6.19
C SER A 181 -7.88 -3.25 -6.55
N PHE A 182 -9.02 -2.77 -7.06
CA PHE A 182 -10.10 -3.65 -7.55
C PHE A 182 -9.67 -4.43 -8.79
N ALA A 183 -8.98 -3.81 -9.75
CA ALA A 183 -8.43 -4.53 -10.91
C ALA A 183 -7.39 -5.59 -10.50
N ALA A 184 -6.58 -5.32 -9.47
CA ALA A 184 -5.65 -6.29 -8.91
C ALA A 184 -6.39 -7.49 -8.28
N ALA A 185 -7.52 -7.25 -7.60
CA ALA A 185 -8.37 -8.30 -7.05
C ALA A 185 -8.96 -9.21 -8.14
N GLU A 186 -9.42 -8.63 -9.26
CA GLU A 186 -9.90 -9.38 -10.43
C GLU A 186 -8.78 -10.23 -11.04
N ARG A 187 -7.60 -9.65 -11.26
CA ARG A 187 -6.43 -10.38 -11.79
C ARG A 187 -5.98 -11.50 -10.86
N LEU A 188 -6.02 -11.25 -9.54
CA LEU A 188 -5.77 -12.29 -8.56
C LEU A 188 -6.77 -13.41 -8.79
N ALA A 189 -8.07 -13.13 -8.78
CA ALA A 189 -9.15 -14.11 -8.94
C ALA A 189 -9.03 -14.96 -10.22
N ASP A 190 -8.68 -14.34 -11.35
CA ASP A 190 -8.54 -14.99 -12.66
C ASP A 190 -7.26 -15.81 -12.81
N ALA A 191 -6.23 -15.51 -12.01
CA ALA A 191 -4.97 -16.22 -12.02
C ALA A 191 -5.08 -17.61 -11.37
N ASP A 192 -4.47 -18.62 -12.00
CA ASP A 192 -4.38 -19.98 -11.47
C ASP A 192 -3.11 -20.21 -10.65
N GLY A 193 -3.15 -21.21 -9.77
CA GLY A 193 -1.99 -21.68 -9.01
C GLY A 193 -1.93 -21.21 -7.55
N PRO A 194 -0.80 -21.44 -6.86
CA PRO A 194 -0.59 -21.01 -5.48
C PRO A 194 -0.76 -19.51 -5.32
N ILE A 195 -1.31 -19.06 -4.18
CA ILE A 195 -1.58 -17.63 -3.97
C ILE A 195 -0.29 -16.78 -4.02
N SER A 196 0.84 -17.34 -3.59
CA SER A 196 2.15 -16.67 -3.66
C SER A 196 2.52 -16.31 -5.09
N ASP A 197 2.24 -17.21 -6.02
CA ASP A 197 2.65 -17.11 -7.41
C ASP A 197 1.71 -16.14 -8.14
N ARG A 198 0.40 -16.23 -7.85
CA ARG A 198 -0.61 -15.25 -8.28
C ARG A 198 -0.26 -13.85 -7.80
N THR A 199 0.15 -13.71 -6.54
CA THR A 199 0.54 -12.43 -5.94
C THR A 199 1.76 -11.83 -6.64
N ALA A 200 2.82 -12.62 -6.86
CA ALA A 200 4.01 -12.18 -7.58
C ALA A 200 3.69 -11.75 -9.02
N ALA A 201 2.87 -12.51 -9.73
CA ALA A 201 2.45 -12.21 -11.10
C ALA A 201 1.60 -10.93 -11.19
N VAL A 202 0.69 -10.71 -10.23
CA VAL A 202 -0.14 -9.50 -10.17
C VAL A 202 0.71 -8.28 -9.81
N PHE A 203 1.65 -8.40 -8.86
CA PHE A 203 2.61 -7.34 -8.56
C PHE A 203 3.37 -6.91 -9.83
N LEU A 204 3.91 -7.88 -10.58
CA LEU A 204 4.67 -7.61 -11.80
C LEU A 204 3.80 -6.94 -12.87
N SER A 205 2.56 -7.41 -13.03
CA SER A 205 1.59 -6.81 -13.97
C SER A 205 1.22 -5.38 -13.58
N LEU A 206 1.05 -5.09 -12.29
CA LEU A 206 0.79 -3.74 -11.80
C LEU A 206 1.99 -2.81 -12.02
N LEU A 207 3.22 -3.32 -11.86
CA LEU A 207 4.47 -2.58 -12.12
C LEU A 207 4.64 -2.23 -13.61
N ALA A 208 4.19 -3.14 -14.49
CA ALA A 208 4.18 -2.94 -15.95
C ALA A 208 3.12 -1.94 -16.42
N ASP A 209 2.02 -1.79 -15.69
CA ASP A 209 0.92 -0.89 -16.09
C ASP A 209 1.25 0.60 -15.87
N ARG A 210 2.06 0.92 -14.85
CA ARG A 210 2.34 2.31 -14.46
C ARG A 210 3.65 2.43 -13.64
N PRO A 211 4.42 3.52 -13.85
CA PRO A 211 5.56 3.87 -12.99
C PRO A 211 5.21 3.92 -11.51
N ASP A 212 6.06 3.31 -10.69
CA ASP A 212 5.93 3.33 -9.23
C ASP A 212 6.34 4.69 -8.66
N THR A 213 5.44 5.33 -7.91
CA THR A 213 5.70 6.67 -7.36
C THR A 213 6.77 6.67 -6.28
N LEU A 214 6.93 5.59 -5.50
CA LEU A 214 8.02 5.51 -4.52
C LEU A 214 9.39 5.43 -5.22
N VAL A 215 9.48 4.70 -6.34
CA VAL A 215 10.69 4.68 -7.16
C VAL A 215 10.97 6.09 -7.71
N ALA A 216 9.96 6.79 -8.21
CA ALA A 216 10.11 8.15 -8.73
C ALA A 216 10.60 9.14 -7.65
N THR A 217 10.03 9.08 -6.44
CA THR A 217 10.41 9.93 -5.30
C THR A 217 11.82 9.62 -4.78
N ARG A 218 12.21 8.34 -4.69
CA ARG A 218 13.53 7.95 -4.13
C ARG A 218 14.68 8.00 -5.14
N HIS A 219 14.38 7.88 -6.43
CA HIS A 219 15.36 7.87 -7.51
C HIS A 219 15.10 9.00 -8.49
N ASP A 220 14.25 8.77 -9.49
CA ASP A 220 13.73 9.77 -10.43
C ASP A 220 12.65 9.15 -11.35
N GLU A 221 11.92 10.00 -12.08
CA GLU A 221 10.91 9.55 -13.05
C GLU A 221 11.49 8.62 -14.12
N ALA A 222 12.73 8.87 -14.57
CA ALA A 222 13.36 8.07 -15.63
C ALA A 222 13.60 6.62 -15.19
N THR A 223 14.04 6.44 -13.94
CA THR A 223 14.23 5.13 -13.32
C THR A 223 12.89 4.42 -13.12
N ALA A 224 11.85 5.14 -12.71
CA ALA A 224 10.51 4.57 -12.57
C ALA A 224 9.97 4.05 -13.92
N TRP A 225 10.15 4.81 -15.00
CA TRP A 225 9.80 4.36 -16.36
C TRP A 225 10.64 3.18 -16.84
N GLU A 226 11.96 3.20 -16.61
CA GLU A 226 12.85 2.07 -16.94
C GLU A 226 12.36 0.77 -16.30
N VAL A 227 12.03 0.81 -15.01
CA VAL A 227 11.52 -0.34 -14.26
C VAL A 227 10.19 -0.83 -14.82
N THR A 228 9.28 0.08 -15.15
CA THR A 228 7.99 -0.26 -15.77
C THR A 228 8.17 -0.90 -17.13
N ASP A 229 9.06 -0.38 -17.98
CA ASP A 229 9.33 -0.96 -19.31
C ASP A 229 9.92 -2.37 -19.19
N LEU A 230 10.87 -2.59 -18.26
CA LEU A 230 11.42 -3.91 -17.98
C LEU A 230 10.37 -4.89 -17.44
N ALA A 231 9.47 -4.44 -16.55
CA ALA A 231 8.35 -5.24 -16.09
C ALA A 231 7.40 -5.57 -17.24
N ALA A 232 7.12 -4.62 -18.14
CA ALA A 232 6.29 -4.80 -19.32
C ALA A 232 6.84 -5.86 -20.28
N GLU A 233 8.16 -5.89 -20.48
CA GLU A 233 8.84 -6.94 -21.26
C GLU A 233 8.64 -8.33 -20.64
N LEU A 234 8.67 -8.42 -19.31
CA LEU A 234 8.48 -9.69 -18.59
C LEU A 234 7.03 -10.17 -18.59
N VAL A 235 6.04 -9.30 -18.72
CA VAL A 235 4.60 -9.68 -18.73
C VAL A 235 4.01 -9.77 -20.14
N ALA A 236 4.80 -9.53 -21.19
CA ALA A 236 4.32 -9.36 -22.57
C ALA A 236 3.44 -10.52 -23.09
N ASP A 237 3.69 -11.75 -22.62
CA ASP A 237 2.85 -12.92 -22.91
C ASP A 237 1.88 -13.21 -21.76
N ASN A 238 2.40 -13.59 -20.59
CA ASN A 238 1.66 -13.79 -19.34
C ASN A 238 2.66 -13.87 -18.17
N ALA A 239 2.50 -13.04 -17.14
CA ALA A 239 3.40 -13.01 -15.97
C ALA A 239 3.55 -14.37 -15.27
N LEU A 240 2.52 -15.23 -15.31
CA LEU A 240 2.57 -16.59 -14.75
C LEU A 240 3.32 -17.60 -15.64
N GLU A 241 3.44 -17.32 -16.93
CA GLU A 241 4.14 -18.19 -17.89
C GLU A 241 5.59 -17.76 -18.11
N THR A 242 5.97 -16.59 -17.59
CA THR A 242 7.33 -16.06 -17.63
C THR A 242 8.29 -16.97 -16.87
N GLU A 243 9.46 -17.22 -17.47
CA GLU A 243 10.51 -18.04 -16.88
C GLU A 243 10.91 -17.47 -15.50
N PRO A 244 10.80 -18.25 -14.40
CA PRO A 244 11.07 -17.75 -13.05
C PRO A 244 12.45 -17.12 -12.89
N ALA A 245 13.46 -17.67 -13.58
CA ALA A 245 14.82 -17.15 -13.58
C ALA A 245 14.95 -15.74 -14.16
N ALA A 246 14.07 -15.35 -15.10
CA ALA A 246 14.06 -13.99 -15.64
C ALA A 246 13.49 -12.98 -14.62
N ILE A 247 12.45 -13.39 -13.89
CA ILE A 247 11.85 -12.55 -12.83
C ILE A 247 12.80 -12.44 -11.64
N GLU A 248 13.49 -13.53 -11.26
CA GLU A 248 14.53 -13.51 -10.24
C GLU A 248 15.69 -12.58 -10.62
N ALA A 249 16.21 -12.68 -11.85
CA ALA A 249 17.30 -11.81 -12.31
C ALA A 249 16.89 -10.32 -12.33
N PHE A 250 15.63 -10.03 -12.69
CA PHE A 250 15.09 -8.68 -12.60
C PHE A 250 14.95 -8.21 -11.14
N ALA A 251 14.49 -9.09 -10.24
CA ALA A 251 14.40 -8.79 -8.82
C ALA A 251 15.76 -8.50 -8.20
N ASP A 252 16.76 -9.34 -8.45
CA ASP A 252 18.15 -9.16 -8.02
C ASP A 252 18.69 -7.81 -8.51
N ASN A 253 18.46 -7.46 -9.78
CA ASN A 253 18.93 -6.19 -10.34
C ASN A 253 18.38 -4.98 -9.60
N LEU A 254 17.08 -4.98 -9.26
CA LEU A 254 16.46 -3.88 -8.54
C LEU A 254 16.98 -3.81 -7.09
N VAL A 255 17.14 -4.95 -6.42
CA VAL A 255 17.71 -5.00 -5.06
C VAL A 255 19.14 -4.46 -5.05
N GLU A 256 20.00 -4.89 -5.99
CA GLU A 256 21.38 -4.41 -6.13
C GLU A 256 21.45 -2.88 -6.36
N ARG A 257 20.47 -2.33 -7.09
CA ARG A 257 20.35 -0.89 -7.36
C ARG A 257 19.64 -0.11 -6.23
N GLY A 258 19.12 -0.79 -5.21
CA GLY A 258 18.32 -0.17 -4.15
C GLY A 258 17.00 0.43 -4.65
N ILE A 259 16.44 -0.13 -5.73
CA ILE A 259 15.17 0.30 -6.32
C ILE A 259 14.04 -0.54 -5.73
N ASN A 260 13.12 0.10 -5.02
CA ASN A 260 11.99 -0.57 -4.38
C ASN A 260 10.65 -0.04 -4.92
N PRO A 261 9.90 -0.84 -5.71
CA PRO A 261 8.53 -0.54 -6.13
C PRO A 261 7.52 -0.75 -4.99
N GLY A 262 7.61 0.10 -3.96
CA GLY A 262 6.79 -0.01 -2.75
C GLY A 262 5.32 0.37 -2.97
N THR A 263 5.02 1.36 -3.80
CA THR A 263 3.62 1.73 -4.08
C THR A 263 2.87 0.61 -4.79
N THR A 264 3.56 -0.13 -5.66
CA THR A 264 3.01 -1.31 -6.34
C THR A 264 2.71 -2.43 -5.36
N ALA A 265 3.56 -2.61 -4.34
CA ALA A 265 3.31 -3.54 -3.24
C ALA A 265 2.06 -3.15 -2.43
N ASP A 266 1.91 -1.85 -2.12
CA ASP A 266 0.75 -1.35 -1.39
C ASP A 266 -0.58 -1.66 -2.12
N VAL A 267 -0.62 -1.40 -3.44
CA VAL A 267 -1.79 -1.72 -4.28
C VAL A 267 -2.03 -3.23 -4.38
N THR A 268 -0.96 -4.04 -4.39
CA THR A 268 -1.07 -5.50 -4.38
C THR A 268 -1.70 -6.01 -3.08
N ALA A 269 -1.30 -5.47 -1.92
CA ALA A 269 -1.94 -5.77 -0.64
C ALA A 269 -3.43 -5.41 -0.64
N ALA A 270 -3.79 -4.25 -1.18
CA ALA A 270 -5.17 -3.82 -1.29
C ALA A 270 -6.01 -4.76 -2.17
N GLY A 271 -5.46 -5.18 -3.31
CA GLY A 271 -6.09 -6.18 -4.18
C GLY A 271 -6.28 -7.54 -3.51
N LEU A 272 -5.28 -8.02 -2.76
CA LEU A 272 -5.38 -9.24 -1.97
C LEU A 272 -6.51 -9.17 -0.94
N PHE A 273 -6.62 -8.04 -0.23
CA PHE A 273 -7.69 -7.83 0.74
C PHE A 273 -9.08 -7.90 0.08
N ILE A 274 -9.27 -7.16 -1.01
CA ILE A 274 -10.55 -7.14 -1.75
C ILE A 274 -10.90 -8.55 -2.23
N ALA A 275 -9.95 -9.27 -2.83
CA ALA A 275 -10.17 -10.62 -3.33
C ALA A 275 -10.51 -11.62 -2.20
N LEU A 276 -9.91 -11.48 -1.02
CA LEU A 276 -10.23 -12.30 0.16
C LEU A 276 -11.63 -11.99 0.71
N GLU A 277 -12.01 -10.72 0.82
CA GLU A 277 -13.34 -10.30 1.28
C GLU A 277 -14.46 -10.70 0.32
N HIS A 278 -14.19 -10.66 -0.99
CA HIS A 278 -15.13 -11.12 -2.03
C HIS A 278 -15.17 -12.65 -2.16
N GLU A 279 -14.39 -13.38 -1.35
CA GLU A 279 -14.23 -14.84 -1.43
C GLU A 279 -13.79 -15.33 -2.82
N ALA A 280 -13.15 -14.45 -3.61
CA ALA A 280 -12.67 -14.74 -4.95
C ALA A 280 -11.37 -15.57 -4.93
N ILE A 281 -10.64 -15.51 -3.82
CA ILE A 281 -9.45 -16.33 -3.56
C ILE A 281 -9.60 -17.05 -2.21
N GLY A 282 -9.15 -18.30 -2.14
CA GLY A 282 -9.27 -19.16 -0.97
C GLY A 282 -7.92 -19.76 -0.53
N LEU A 283 -7.80 -19.95 0.79
CA LEU A 283 -6.72 -20.67 1.47
C LEU A 283 -7.29 -21.63 2.50
#